data_AF-A0A962UNI8-F1
#
_entry.id   AF-A0A962UNI8-F1
#
_cell.length_a   1.000
_cell.length_b   1.000
_cell.length_c   1.000
_cell.angle_alpha   90.00
_cell.angle_beta   90.00
_cell.angle_gamma   90.00
#
_symmetry.space_group_name_H-M   'P 1'
#
loop_
_entity.id
_entity.type
_entity.pdbx_description
1 polymer ?
#
loop_
_entity_poly.entity_id
_entity_poly.type
_entity_poly.pdbx_seq_one_letter_code
_entity_poly.pdbx_strand_id
1 'polypeptide(L)' 'MLKNLGKLSLLLRLGSRVFVCMPNANLEGRMRERIRPRVFWRFACWFDRAS' A
#
# COMPACT_ATOMS: atom_id res chain seq x y z
N MET A 1 -11.87 -7.84 -6.49
CA MET A 1 -11.98 -8.06 -5.02
C MET A 1 -11.27 -6.95 -4.24
N LEU A 2 -11.76 -5.71 -4.31
CA LEU A 2 -11.15 -4.53 -3.65
C LEU A 2 -11.92 -4.03 -2.42
N LYS A 3 -12.94 -4.77 -1.95
CA LYS A 3 -13.89 -4.27 -0.94
C LYS A 3 -13.46 -4.49 0.51
N ASN A 4 -12.38 -5.24 0.78
CA ASN A 4 -11.99 -5.62 2.15
C ASN A 4 -10.60 -5.12 2.62
N LEU A 5 -9.91 -4.29 1.84
CA LEU A 5 -8.74 -3.55 2.36
C LEU A 5 -9.15 -2.35 3.25
N GLY A 6 -10.40 -1.91 3.15
CA GLY A 6 -10.88 -0.59 3.57
C GLY A 6 -10.91 -0.25 5.06
N LYS A 7 -10.37 -1.08 5.97
CA LYS A 7 -10.40 -0.74 7.41
C LYS A 7 -9.09 -0.19 7.97
N LEU A 8 -7.97 -0.38 7.29
CA LEU A 8 -6.65 0.04 7.80
C LEU A 8 -5.65 0.46 6.72
N SER A 9 -6.03 0.42 5.43
CA SER A 9 -5.18 0.93 4.35
C SER A 9 -5.55 2.38 4.03
N LEU A 10 -4.64 3.31 4.32
CA LEU A 10 -4.74 4.70 3.90
C LEU A 10 -4.37 4.79 2.41
N LEU A 11 -5.36 5.00 1.55
CA LEU A 11 -5.18 5.16 0.11
C LEU A 11 -5.44 6.62 -0.25
N LEU A 12 -4.38 7.37 -0.55
CA LEU A 12 -4.48 8.73 -1.08
C LEU A 12 -4.16 8.73 -2.56
N ARG A 13 -5.05 9.29 -3.38
CA ARG A 13 -4.81 9.47 -4.81
C ARG A 13 -4.42 10.92 -5.07
N LEU A 14 -3.22 11.13 -5.61
CA LEU A 14 -2.73 12.42 -6.09
C LEU A 14 -2.53 12.35 -7.61
N GLY A 15 -3.55 12.73 -8.37
CA GLY A 15 -3.54 12.68 -9.84
C GLY A 15 -3.36 11.25 -10.37
N SER A 16 -2.25 11.01 -11.08
CA SER A 16 -1.84 9.71 -11.63
C SER A 16 -1.02 8.85 -10.67
N ARG A 17 -0.78 9.32 -9.44
CA ARG A 17 -0.06 8.57 -8.40
C ARG A 17 -1.03 8.21 -7.27
N VAL A 18 -0.89 7.01 -6.74
CA VAL A 18 -1.63 6.53 -5.57
C VAL A 18 -0.62 6.27 -4.46
N PHE A 19 -0.75 7.00 -3.37
CA PHE A 19 -0.06 6.70 -2.14
C PHE A 19 -0.87 5.64 -1.38
N VAL A 20 -0.26 4.48 -1.19
CA VAL A 20 -0.84 3.35 -0.46
C VAL A 20 -0.06 3.19 0.84
N CYS A 21 -0.74 3.26 1.97
CA CYS A 21 -0.22 2.81 3.26
C CYS A 21 -1.11 1.69 3.77
N MET A 22 -0.53 0.57 4.20
CA MET A 22 -1.29 -0.52 4.82
C MET A 22 -0.47 -1.21 5.91
N PRO A 23 -1.09 -1.95 6.83
CA PRO A 23 -0.35 -2.68 7.86
C PRO A 23 0.62 -3.68 7.22
N ASN A 24 1.86 -3.72 7.72
CA ASN A 24 2.90 -4.62 7.22
C ASN A 24 2.50 -6.10 7.33
N ALA A 25 1.62 -6.45 8.28
CA ALA A 25 1.07 -7.79 8.43
C ALA A 25 0.21 -8.25 7.23
N ASN A 26 -0.40 -7.31 6.49
CA ASN A 26 -1.21 -7.63 5.31
C ASN A 26 -0.37 -7.66 4.01
N LEU A 27 0.92 -7.32 4.10
CA LEU A 27 1.80 -7.24 2.94
C LEU A 27 2.51 -8.58 2.73
N GLU A 28 1.96 -9.43 1.86
CA GLU A 28 2.60 -10.70 1.51
C GLU A 28 3.98 -10.49 0.86
N GLY A 29 4.92 -11.40 1.14
CA GLY A 29 6.34 -11.28 0.76
C GLY A 29 6.57 -10.99 -0.73
N ARG A 30 5.88 -11.71 -1.63
CA ARG A 30 5.98 -11.48 -3.08
C ARG A 30 5.52 -10.08 -3.49
N MET A 31 4.51 -9.54 -2.82
CA MET A 31 4.04 -8.18 -3.07
C MET A 31 5.09 -7.19 -2.58
N ARG A 32 5.63 -7.38 -1.37
CA ARG A 32 6.69 -6.54 -0.78
C ARG A 32 7.91 -6.42 -1.68
N GLU A 33 8.35 -7.51 -2.31
CA GLU A 33 9.49 -7.50 -3.23
C GLU A 33 9.23 -6.66 -4.49
N ARG A 34 7.99 -6.66 -4.97
CA ARG A 34 7.59 -5.96 -6.20
C ARG A 34 7.49 -4.45 -6.02
N ILE A 35 6.86 -3.99 -4.94
CA ILE A 35 6.60 -2.55 -4.67
C ILE A 35 7.67 -1.88 -3.80
N ARG A 36 8.50 -2.66 -3.09
CA ARG A 36 9.53 -2.18 -2.14
C ARG A 36 9.04 -1.03 -1.26
N PRO A 37 8.00 -1.23 -0.45
CA PRO A 37 7.41 -0.16 0.31
C PRO A 37 8.33 0.31 1.43
N ARG A 38 8.26 1.61 1.75
CA ARG A 38 8.88 2.14 2.97
C ARG A 38 8.04 1.67 4.15
N VAL A 39 8.66 0.89 5.02
CA VAL A 39 8.02 0.47 6.27
C VAL A 39 8.24 1.55 7.32
N PHE A 40 7.15 2.13 7.81
CA PHE A 40 7.12 3.06 8.93
C PHE A 40 6.42 2.38 10.09
N TRP A 41 7.22 1.94 11.07
CA TRP A 41 6.75 1.22 12.26
C TRP A 41 5.96 -0.05 11.92
N ARG A 42 4.62 0.03 11.91
CA ARG A 42 3.70 -1.09 11.61
C ARG A 42 3.05 -0.99 10.23
N PHE A 43 3.30 0.08 9.49
CA PHE A 43 2.69 0.34 8.19
C PHE A 43 3.73 0.29 7.08
N ALA A 44 3.39 -0.31 5.96
CA ALA A 44 4.14 -0.27 4.72
C ALA A 44 3.49 0.74 3.78
N CYS A 45 4.23 1.78 3.39
CA CYS A 45 3.78 2.87 2.55
C CYS A 45 4.58 2.96 1.25
N TRP A 46 3.91 3.13 0.11
CA TRP A 46 4.55 3.33 -1.19
C TRP A 46 3.69 4.18 -2.13
N PHE A 47 4.34 4.69 -3.18
CA PHE A 47 3.66 5.34 -4.29
C PHE A 47 3.53 4.34 -5.44
N ASP A 48 2.29 4.02 -5.78
CA ASP A 48 1.92 3.27 -6.96
C ASP A 48 1.52 4.24 -8.08
N ARG A 49 1.79 3.90 -9.34
CA ARG A 49 1.24 4.66 -10.47
C ARG A 49 -0.14 4.07 -10.76
N ALA A 50 -1.19 4.88 -10.68
CA ALA A 50 -2.49 4.47 -11.21
C ALA A 50 -2.34 4.35 -12.73
N SER A 51 -2.05 3.14 -13.20
CA SER A 51 -2.15 2.75 -14.61
C SER A 51 -3.59 2.84 -15.09
#